data_AF-A0A3D2V575-F1
#
_entry.id   AF-A0A3D2V575-F1
#
_cell.length_a   1.000
_cell.length_b   1.000
_cell.length_c   1.000
_cell.angle_alpha   90.00
_cell.angle_beta   90.00
_cell.angle_gamma   90.00
#
_symmetry.space_group_name_H-M   'P 1'
#
loop_
_entity.id
_entity.type
_entity.pdbx_description
1 polymer ?
#
loop_
_entity_poly.entity_id
_entity_poly.type
_entity_poly.pdbx_seq_one_letter_code
_entity_poly.pdbx_strand_id
1 'polypeptide(L)'
;PTTLAWSLDNRTAGFRVVGHDQSLRIECRIPGADCNPYLAFAAALASGLDGIKNNLPAPDEFLGNAYDQSETGTVPVTFGDAIAGFEQSDFVRSTLGSDVHKHYTHFFKTEKLAFESAVTDWERIRYFERI
;
A
#
# COMPACT_ATOMS: atom_id res chain seq x y z
N PRO A 1 -6.08 -5.07 3.84
CA PRO A 1 -6.86 -3.84 4.16
C PRO A 1 -6.90 -2.94 2.94
N THR A 2 -8.03 -2.27 2.70
CA THR A 2 -8.24 -1.42 1.52
C THR A 2 -8.30 0.07 1.87
N THR A 3 -8.42 0.40 3.15
CA THR A 3 -8.59 1.77 3.65
C THR A 3 -7.33 2.30 4.33
N LEU A 4 -7.09 3.59 4.13
CA LEU A 4 -6.06 4.41 4.76
C LEU A 4 -6.63 5.06 6.01
N ALA A 5 -6.85 4.24 7.03
CA ALA A 5 -7.34 4.64 8.34
C ALA A 5 -6.45 4.06 9.42
N TRP A 6 -6.38 4.75 10.56
CA TRP A 6 -5.78 4.22 11.78
C TRP A 6 -6.82 4.13 12.90
N SER A 7 -6.68 3.13 13.78
CA SER A 7 -7.59 2.93 14.91
C SER A 7 -6.99 2.03 16.00
N LEU A 8 -7.40 2.24 17.25
CA LEU A 8 -7.02 1.41 18.39
C LEU A 8 -7.71 0.05 18.31
N ASP A 9 -6.90 -1.01 18.31
CA ASP A 9 -7.32 -2.42 18.29
C ASP A 9 -8.30 -2.84 17.15
N ASN A 10 -8.47 -2.02 16.12
CA ASN A 10 -9.41 -2.29 15.03
C ASN A 10 -8.77 -3.07 13.87
N ARG A 11 -9.23 -4.31 13.65
CA ARG A 11 -8.76 -5.19 12.56
C ARG A 11 -9.34 -4.88 11.18
N THR A 12 -10.12 -3.82 11.04
CA THR A 12 -10.61 -3.37 9.72
C THR A 12 -9.75 -2.22 9.18
N ALA A 13 -9.05 -1.49 10.06
CA ALA A 13 -8.15 -0.41 9.69
C ALA A 13 -6.83 -0.91 9.05
N GLY A 14 -6.26 -0.08 8.15
CA GLY A 14 -4.96 -0.31 7.53
C GLY A 14 -3.80 -0.19 8.52
N PHE A 15 -3.90 0.75 9.46
CA PHE A 15 -2.96 0.92 10.58
C PHE A 15 -3.68 0.62 11.90
N ARG A 16 -3.26 -0.41 12.61
CA ARG A 16 -3.87 -0.80 13.89
C ARG A 16 -2.91 -0.49 15.02
N VAL A 17 -3.34 0.30 15.99
CA VAL A 17 -2.53 0.58 17.18
C VAL A 17 -2.89 -0.43 18.26
N VAL A 18 -1.89 -1.13 18.78
CA VAL A 18 -2.09 -2.24 19.74
C VAL A 18 -1.04 -2.26 20.82
N GLY A 19 -1.39 -2.91 21.92
CA GLY A 19 -0.54 -3.02 23.09
C GLY A 19 -0.70 -1.83 24.04
N HIS A 20 0.01 -1.91 25.15
CA HIS A 20 0.05 -0.90 26.19
C HIS A 20 1.49 -0.77 26.70
N ASP A 21 1.81 0.36 27.33
CA ASP A 21 3.12 0.66 27.89
C ASP A 21 4.26 0.38 26.89
N GLN A 22 5.19 -0.50 27.25
CA GLN A 22 6.34 -0.89 26.41
C GLN A 22 5.97 -1.72 25.18
N SER A 23 4.75 -2.27 25.12
CA SER A 23 4.27 -3.07 23.99
C SER A 23 3.46 -2.26 22.98
N LEU A 24 3.22 -0.97 23.25
CA LEU A 24 2.49 -0.06 22.37
C LEU A 24 3.20 0.06 21.02
N ARG A 25 2.51 -0.28 19.95
CA ARG A 25 3.07 -0.28 18.60
C ARG A 25 2.01 -0.04 17.54
N ILE A 26 2.48 0.37 16.37
CA ILE A 26 1.67 0.52 15.16
C ILE A 26 1.87 -0.75 14.31
N GLU A 27 0.77 -1.44 14.03
CA GLU A 27 0.71 -2.57 13.11
C GLU A 27 0.25 -2.05 11.73
N CYS A 28 1.18 -1.98 10.77
CA CYS A 28 0.83 -1.72 9.36
C CYS A 28 0.40 -3.04 8.70
N ARG A 29 -0.85 -3.10 8.26
CA ARG A 29 -1.48 -4.34 7.77
C ARG A 29 -1.64 -4.36 6.24
N ILE A 30 -1.10 -3.36 5.56
CA ILE A 30 -1.27 -3.14 4.12
C ILE A 30 -0.36 -4.07 3.28
N PRO A 31 0.94 -4.23 3.57
CA PRO A 31 1.82 -5.05 2.74
C PRO A 31 1.43 -6.54 2.78
N GLY A 32 1.47 -7.19 1.62
CA GLY A 32 1.34 -8.64 1.48
C GLY A 32 2.69 -9.36 1.67
N ALA A 33 2.65 -10.70 1.70
CA ALA A 33 3.84 -11.54 1.84
C ALA A 33 4.72 -11.58 0.58
N ASP A 34 4.20 -11.08 -0.54
CA ASP A 34 4.86 -10.89 -1.82
C ASP A 34 5.82 -9.69 -1.85
N CYS A 35 5.71 -8.78 -0.87
CA CYS A 35 6.57 -7.61 -0.78
C CYS A 35 8.02 -7.98 -0.40
N ASN A 36 8.99 -7.26 -0.97
CA ASN A 36 10.36 -7.31 -0.46
C ASN A 36 10.40 -6.71 0.96
N PRO A 37 10.74 -7.47 2.01
CA PRO A 37 10.64 -7.01 3.39
C PRO A 37 11.57 -5.83 3.68
N TYR A 38 12.73 -5.76 3.03
CA TYR A 38 13.67 -4.65 3.21
C TYR A 38 13.10 -3.34 2.70
N LEU A 39 12.47 -3.35 1.52
CA LEU A 39 11.85 -2.16 0.95
C LEU A 39 10.60 -1.76 1.73
N ALA A 40 9.79 -2.72 2.15
CA ALA A 40 8.60 -2.47 2.94
C ALA A 40 8.95 -1.79 4.27
N PHE A 41 9.93 -2.30 5.01
CA PHE A 41 10.37 -1.68 6.27
C PHE A 41 11.08 -0.35 6.06
N ALA A 42 11.94 -0.22 5.03
CA ALA A 42 12.59 1.05 4.73
C ALA A 42 11.56 2.15 4.42
N ALA A 43 10.57 1.85 3.58
CA ALA A 43 9.50 2.80 3.25
C ALA A 43 8.63 3.14 4.48
N ALA A 44 8.24 2.14 5.28
CA ALA A 44 7.43 2.38 6.48
C ALA A 44 8.15 3.26 7.51
N LEU A 45 9.43 2.98 7.78
CA LEU A 45 10.25 3.77 8.70
C LEU A 45 10.45 5.19 8.17
N ALA A 46 10.79 5.34 6.89
CA ALA A 46 10.99 6.65 6.28
C ALA A 46 9.73 7.51 6.34
N SER A 47 8.55 6.95 6.02
CA SER A 47 7.28 7.68 6.09
C SER A 47 6.96 8.15 7.51
N GLY A 48 7.19 7.30 8.52
CA GLY A 48 7.00 7.67 9.92
C GLY A 48 7.97 8.77 10.37
N LEU A 49 9.25 8.65 10.01
CA LEU A 49 10.28 9.64 10.33
C LEU A 49 10.02 10.98 9.65
N ASP A 50 9.53 10.97 8.40
CA ASP A 50 9.16 12.20 7.69
C ASP A 50 7.98 12.92 8.36
N GLY A 51 6.95 12.18 8.76
CA GLY A 51 5.82 12.71 9.51
C GLY A 51 6.24 13.37 10.83
N ILE A 52 7.15 12.73 11.58
CA ILE A 52 7.71 13.30 12.82
C ILE A 52 8.54 14.55 12.51
N LYS A 53 9.46 14.47 11.55
CA LYS A 53 10.38 15.56 11.19
C LYS A 53 9.61 16.81 10.76
N ASN A 54 8.55 16.64 9.99
CA ASN A 54 7.75 17.74 9.44
C ASN A 54 6.54 18.10 10.31
N ASN A 55 6.37 17.45 11.48
CA ASN A 55 5.22 17.63 12.38
C ASN A 55 3.87 17.55 11.65
N LEU A 56 3.71 16.55 10.78
CA LEU A 56 2.47 16.38 10.02
C LEU A 56 1.30 16.04 10.95
N PRO A 57 0.12 16.66 10.76
CA PRO A 57 -1.05 16.30 11.54
C PRO A 57 -1.48 14.87 11.21
N ALA A 58 -1.68 14.06 12.25
CA ALA A 58 -2.37 12.79 12.09
C ALA A 58 -3.88 13.05 11.91
N PRO A 59 -4.58 12.28 11.05
CA PRO A 59 -6.03 12.34 10.99
C PRO A 59 -6.63 11.84 12.31
N ASP A 60 -7.90 12.16 12.55
CA ASP A 60 -8.64 11.63 13.70
C ASP A 60 -8.69 10.10 13.68
N GLU A 61 -8.79 9.50 14.87
CA GLU A 61 -8.96 8.06 14.99
C GLU A 61 -10.23 7.60 14.28
N PHE A 62 -10.12 6.59 13.43
CA PHE A 62 -11.29 6.01 12.79
C PHE A 62 -12.05 5.11 13.77
N LEU A 63 -13.37 5.33 13.90
CA LEU A 63 -14.24 4.54 14.75
C LEU A 63 -15.25 3.73 13.92
N GLY A 64 -15.44 2.46 14.29
CA GLY A 64 -16.38 1.55 13.62
C GLY A 64 -15.73 0.61 12.59
N ASN A 65 -16.51 0.15 11.62
CA ASN A 65 -16.05 -0.80 10.61
C ASN A 65 -15.53 -0.07 9.36
N ALA A 66 -14.23 -0.20 9.09
CA ALA A 66 -13.59 0.47 7.97
C ALA A 66 -13.99 -0.10 6.59
N TYR A 67 -14.62 -1.28 6.54
CA TYR A 67 -15.16 -1.82 5.28
C TYR A 67 -16.44 -1.11 4.82
N ASP A 68 -17.16 -0.49 5.75
CA ASP A 68 -18.51 0.05 5.49
C ASP A 68 -18.50 1.54 5.15
N GLN A 69 -17.34 2.21 5.19
CA GLN A 69 -17.25 3.66 5.05
C GLN A 69 -16.33 4.11 3.90
N SER A 70 -16.88 4.94 3.02
CA SER A 70 -16.20 5.54 1.86
C SER A 70 -15.41 6.82 2.18
N GLU A 71 -15.46 7.31 3.41
CA GLU A 71 -14.89 8.61 3.80
C GLU A 71 -13.38 8.58 4.08
N THR A 72 -12.80 7.37 4.16
CA THR A 72 -11.36 7.20 4.33
C THR A 72 -10.68 7.05 2.98
N GLY A 73 -9.45 7.56 2.84
CA GLY A 73 -8.66 7.33 1.62
C GLY A 73 -8.49 5.83 1.38
N THR A 74 -8.28 5.42 0.13
CA THR A 74 -8.03 4.01 -0.21
C THR A 74 -6.61 3.80 -0.69
N VAL A 75 -6.10 2.59 -0.48
CA VAL A 75 -4.88 2.16 -1.18
C VAL A 75 -5.17 2.07 -2.68
N PRO A 76 -4.15 2.17 -3.56
CA PRO A 76 -4.33 1.95 -4.98
C PRO A 76 -5.06 0.64 -5.27
N VAL A 77 -6.11 0.69 -6.09
CA VAL A 77 -6.99 -0.45 -6.36
C VAL A 77 -6.38 -1.38 -7.40
N THR A 78 -5.63 -0.82 -8.36
CA THR A 78 -4.93 -1.59 -9.37
C THR A 78 -3.42 -1.48 -9.19
N PHE A 79 -2.70 -2.50 -9.68
CA PHE A 79 -1.24 -2.44 -9.72
C PHE A 79 -0.74 -1.27 -10.59
N GLY A 80 -1.50 -0.91 -11.64
CA GLY A 80 -1.22 0.28 -12.45
C GLY A 80 -1.27 1.59 -11.67
N ASP A 81 -2.30 1.77 -10.84
CA ASP A 81 -2.42 2.96 -9.98
C ASP A 81 -1.27 3.03 -8.96
N ALA A 82 -0.88 1.88 -8.39
CA ALA A 82 0.25 1.79 -7.46
C ALA A 82 1.57 2.18 -8.13
N ILE A 83 1.81 1.70 -9.36
CA ILE A 83 3.00 2.04 -10.15
C ILE A 83 3.03 3.53 -10.48
N ALA A 84 1.90 4.11 -10.89
CA ALA A 84 1.80 5.53 -11.20
C ALA A 84 2.12 6.39 -9.97
N GLY A 85 1.56 6.05 -8.81
CA GLY A 85 1.86 6.71 -7.54
C GLY A 85 3.33 6.57 -7.13
N PHE A 86 3.93 5.39 -7.31
CA PHE A 86 5.35 5.15 -7.02
C PHE A 86 6.26 5.98 -7.95
N GLU A 87 5.98 5.99 -9.25
CA GLU A 87 6.79 6.70 -10.26
C GLU A 87 6.80 8.22 -10.04
N GLN A 88 5.64 8.78 -9.70
CA GLN A 88 5.44 10.22 -9.51
C GLN A 88 5.89 10.71 -8.12
N SER A 89 6.24 9.80 -7.21
CA SER A 89 6.59 10.16 -5.83
C SER A 89 8.05 10.63 -5.70
N ASP A 90 8.24 11.93 -5.51
CA ASP A 90 9.53 12.51 -5.13
C ASP A 90 9.98 12.04 -3.74
N PHE A 91 9.04 11.75 -2.85
CA PHE A 91 9.32 11.16 -1.54
C PHE A 91 9.99 9.79 -1.67
N VAL A 92 9.43 8.89 -2.47
CA VAL A 92 10.03 7.56 -2.69
C VAL A 92 11.40 7.69 -3.38
N ARG A 93 11.51 8.57 -4.39
CA ARG A 93 12.77 8.79 -5.11
C ARG A 93 13.89 9.26 -4.20
N SER A 94 13.60 10.21 -3.31
CA SER A 94 14.58 10.74 -2.34
C SER A 94 14.88 9.74 -1.23
N THR A 95 13.90 8.96 -0.78
CA THR A 95 14.03 7.98 0.30
C THR A 95 14.82 6.75 -0.10
N LEU A 96 14.47 6.12 -1.23
CA LEU A 96 15.10 4.88 -1.69
C LEU A 96 16.33 5.12 -2.58
N GLY A 97 16.50 6.36 -3.05
CA GLY A 97 17.53 6.72 -4.03
C GLY A 97 17.04 6.56 -5.46
N SER A 98 17.60 7.38 -6.35
CA SER A 98 17.16 7.47 -7.75
C SER A 98 17.30 6.15 -8.51
N ASP A 99 18.33 5.37 -8.23
CA ASP A 99 18.62 4.15 -8.98
C ASP A 99 17.65 3.03 -8.59
N VAL A 100 17.36 2.89 -7.30
CA VAL A 100 16.35 1.95 -6.78
C VAL A 100 14.97 2.34 -7.30
N HIS A 101 14.60 3.62 -7.21
CA HIS A 101 13.33 4.13 -7.71
C HIS A 101 13.13 3.84 -9.20
N LYS A 102 14.14 4.15 -10.03
CA LYS A 102 14.09 3.85 -11.48
C LYS A 102 14.01 2.36 -11.76
N HIS A 103 14.82 1.55 -11.09
CA HIS A 103 14.85 0.10 -11.29
C HIS A 103 13.49 -0.53 -10.97
N TYR A 104 12.91 -0.24 -9.80
CA TYR A 104 11.63 -0.81 -9.41
C TYR A 104 10.46 -0.28 -10.24
N THR A 105 10.48 1.01 -10.62
CA THR A 105 9.47 1.55 -11.56
C THR A 105 9.48 0.78 -12.88
N HIS A 106 10.66 0.51 -13.44
CA HIS A 106 10.79 -0.27 -14.67
C HIS A 106 10.35 -1.72 -14.47
N PHE A 107 10.80 -2.37 -13.40
CA PHE A 107 10.45 -3.75 -13.07
C PHE A 107 8.93 -3.92 -12.95
N PHE A 108 8.25 -3.08 -12.18
CA PHE A 108 6.79 -3.18 -12.00
C PHE A 108 6.01 -2.90 -13.28
N LYS A 109 6.48 -1.96 -14.13
CA LYS A 109 5.87 -1.73 -15.45
C LYS A 109 5.98 -2.95 -16.36
N THR A 110 7.14 -3.60 -16.38
CA THR A 110 7.35 -4.83 -17.15
C THR A 110 6.47 -5.97 -16.65
N GLU A 111 6.36 -6.15 -15.33
CA GLU A 111 5.47 -7.14 -14.72
C GLU A 111 4.00 -6.89 -15.10
N LYS A 112 3.55 -5.63 -15.00
CA LYS A 112 2.20 -5.24 -15.43
C LYS A 112 1.95 -5.56 -16.90
N LEU A 113 2.88 -5.23 -17.79
CA LEU A 113 2.76 -5.51 -19.22
C LEU A 113 2.68 -7.02 -19.51
N ALA A 114 3.46 -7.83 -18.77
CA ALA A 114 3.40 -9.29 -18.89
C ALA A 114 2.02 -9.82 -18.47
N PHE A 115 1.47 -9.34 -17.36
CA PHE A 115 0.12 -9.69 -16.91
C PHE A 115 -0.95 -9.28 -17.94
N GLU A 116 -0.90 -8.05 -18.44
CA GLU A 116 -1.88 -7.52 -19.40
C GLU A 116 -1.82 -8.20 -20.78
N SER A 117 -0.70 -8.86 -21.10
CA SER A 117 -0.54 -9.62 -22.35
C SER A 117 -1.05 -11.06 -22.25
N ALA A 118 -1.40 -11.54 -21.05
CA ALA A 118 -1.85 -12.90 -20.81
C ALA A 118 -3.37 -13.03 -21.00
N VAL A 119 -3.82 -14.13 -21.58
CA VAL A 119 -5.24 -14.53 -21.57
C VAL A 119 -5.48 -15.40 -20.34
N THR A 120 -6.25 -14.89 -19.39
CA THR A 120 -6.54 -15.53 -18.11
C THR A 120 -7.61 -16.62 -18.23
N ASP A 121 -7.65 -17.51 -17.24
CA ASP A 121 -8.69 -18.54 -17.13
C ASP A 121 -10.09 -17.94 -17.04
N TRP A 122 -10.22 -16.79 -16.36
CA TRP A 122 -11.49 -16.08 -16.25
C TRP A 122 -12.02 -15.71 -17.64
N GLU A 123 -11.17 -15.14 -18.50
CA GLU A 123 -11.55 -14.76 -19.86
C GLU A 123 -11.89 -15.98 -20.71
N ARG A 124 -11.09 -17.06 -20.61
CA ARG A 124 -11.37 -18.33 -21.31
C ARG A 124 -12.73 -18.89 -20.91
N ILE A 125 -12.99 -19.06 -19.62
CA ILE A 125 -14.28 -19.59 -19.12
C ILE A 125 -15.44 -18.68 -19.52
N ARG A 126 -15.25 -17.35 -19.43
CA ARG A 126 -16.31 -16.37 -19.69
C ARG A 126 -16.70 -16.29 -21.17
N TYR A 127 -15.72 -16.32 -22.06
CA TYR A 127 -15.90 -15.97 -23.48
C TYR A 127 -15.72 -17.14 -24.45
N PHE A 128 -15.04 -18.23 -24.06
CA PHE A 128 -14.75 -19.35 -24.97
C PHE A 128 -15.92 -20.34 -25.10
N GLU A 129 -16.62 -20.67 -24.00
CA GLU A 129 -17.72 -21.65 -23.98
C GLU A 129 -19.12 -21.05 -24.18
N ARG A 130 -19.22 -19.72 -24.33
CA ARG A 130 -20.50 -19.01 -24.49
C ARG A 130 -20.77 -18.56 -25.94
N ILE A 131 -20.05 -19.11 -26.91
CA ILE A 131 -20.26 -18.88 -28.35
C ILE A 131 -20.99 -20.07 -28.96
#